data_AF-A0A1F7LP85-F1
#
_entry.id   AF-A0A1F7LP85-F1
#
_cell.length_a   1.000
_cell.length_b   1.000
_cell.length_c   1.000
_cell.angle_alpha   90.00
_cell.angle_beta   90.00
_cell.angle_gamma   90.00
#
_symmetry.space_group_name_H-M   'P 1'
#
loop_
_entity.id
_entity.type
_entity.pdbx_description
1 polymer ?
#
loop_
_entity_poly.entity_id
_entity_poly.type
_entity_poly.pdbx_seq_one_letter_code
_entity_poly.pdbx_strand_id
1 'polypeptide(L)'
;MFTGAIRSLAGRRGERGFTLVELLIVILIVGILAAVAVPLYLGYTKDAKSAEGKALAGSAMTALQGCVQSKGAGGTCARGDIAGRIGVSSGTGFTGDNRWAVGTATLTVTTATVPTFSGTINVFGSTTADTNLIAISMFPTSTGVILRCTTTSLTPPGSTTGEAC
;
A
#
# COMPACT_ATOMS: atom_id res chain seq x y z
N MET A 1 -59.13 -67.90 8.19
CA MET A 1 -58.37 -68.07 9.44
C MET A 1 -56.92 -67.77 9.12
N PHE A 2 -56.22 -66.73 9.57
CA PHE A 2 -56.43 -65.57 10.42
C PHE A 2 -55.43 -64.52 9.87
N THR A 3 -55.85 -63.31 9.49
CA THR A 3 -55.83 -62.08 10.32
C THR A 3 -54.43 -61.50 10.58
N GLY A 4 -54.23 -60.24 10.15
CA GLY A 4 -53.28 -59.29 10.75
C GLY A 4 -51.84 -59.36 10.23
N ALA A 5 -51.06 -58.29 10.19
CA ALA A 5 -51.22 -56.98 10.76
C ALA A 5 -50.08 -56.05 10.30
N ILE A 6 -50.46 -54.81 9.94
CA ILE A 6 -49.81 -53.56 10.35
C ILE A 6 -48.44 -53.21 9.74
N ARG A 7 -48.52 -52.46 8.64
CA ARG A 7 -47.83 -51.18 8.35
C ARG A 7 -46.84 -50.69 9.43
N SER A 8 -45.54 -50.76 9.14
CA SER A 8 -44.52 -49.93 9.82
C SER A 8 -44.11 -48.80 8.88
N LEU A 9 -44.74 -47.63 9.06
CA LEU A 9 -44.20 -46.36 8.60
C LEU A 9 -43.10 -45.94 9.57
N ALA A 10 -41.87 -46.41 9.35
CA ALA A 10 -40.71 -45.81 9.98
C ALA A 10 -40.40 -44.47 9.29
N GLY A 11 -41.25 -43.47 9.54
CA GLY A 11 -40.97 -42.09 9.21
C GLY A 11 -39.74 -41.64 10.01
N ARG A 12 -38.65 -41.32 9.32
CA ARG A 12 -37.45 -40.72 9.88
C ARG A 12 -37.84 -39.40 10.57
N ARG A 13 -38.08 -39.45 11.88
CA ARG A 13 -38.07 -38.26 12.74
C ARG A 13 -36.62 -37.82 12.86
N GLY A 14 -36.25 -36.71 12.23
CA GLY A 14 -34.93 -36.12 12.54
C GLY A 14 -34.44 -34.99 11.66
N GLU A 15 -34.91 -34.83 10.42
CA GLU A 15 -34.36 -33.80 9.54
C GLU A 15 -35.20 -32.53 9.61
N ARG A 16 -34.94 -31.71 10.63
CA ARG A 16 -35.42 -30.31 10.67
C ARG A 16 -34.64 -29.52 9.62
N GLY A 17 -35.26 -29.29 8.47
CA GLY A 17 -34.70 -28.41 7.44
C GLY A 17 -34.64 -26.95 7.93
N PHE A 18 -33.64 -26.21 7.44
CA PHE A 18 -33.53 -24.76 7.64
C PHE A 18 -34.80 -24.08 7.08
N THR A 19 -35.43 -23.19 7.86
CA THR A 19 -36.60 -22.48 7.33
C THR A 19 -36.17 -21.41 6.33
N LEU A 20 -36.96 -21.19 5.27
CA LEU A 20 -36.70 -20.09 4.32
C LEU A 20 -36.71 -18.72 5.01
N VAL A 21 -37.47 -18.59 6.10
CA VAL A 21 -37.53 -17.38 6.92
C VAL A 21 -36.23 -17.17 7.70
N GLU A 22 -35.62 -18.24 8.25
CA GLU A 22 -34.30 -18.14 8.89
C GLU A 22 -33.23 -17.68 7.91
N LEU A 23 -33.19 -18.26 6.71
CA LEU A 23 -32.23 -17.82 5.70
C LEU A 23 -32.48 -16.37 5.25
N LEU A 24 -33.74 -15.95 5.13
CA LEU A 24 -34.10 -14.58 4.75
C LEU A 24 -33.63 -13.54 5.79
N ILE A 25 -33.81 -13.81 7.08
CA ILE A 25 -33.36 -12.88 8.14
C ILE A 25 -31.83 -12.84 8.20
N VAL A 26 -31.15 -13.97 8.01
CA VAL A 26 -29.68 -14.03 8.01
C VAL A 26 -29.10 -13.18 6.88
N ILE A 27 -29.60 -13.33 5.64
CA ILE A 27 -29.09 -12.52 4.52
C ILE A 27 -29.43 -11.04 4.70
N LEU A 28 -30.54 -10.71 5.38
CA LEU A 28 -30.90 -9.33 5.69
C LEU A 28 -29.91 -8.71 6.68
N ILE A 29 -29.56 -9.41 7.76
CA ILE A 29 -28.58 -8.93 8.75
C ILE A 29 -27.19 -8.83 8.11
N VAL A 30 -26.75 -9.85 7.38
CA VAL A 30 -25.46 -9.84 6.66
C VAL A 30 -25.44 -8.72 5.62
N GLY A 31 -26.54 -8.43 4.95
CA GLY A 31 -26.67 -7.32 4.00
C GLY A 31 -26.43 -5.95 4.65
N ILE A 32 -27.02 -5.70 5.82
CA ILE A 32 -26.80 -4.45 6.58
C ILE A 32 -25.34 -4.32 7.02
N LEU A 33 -24.77 -5.41 7.56
CA LEU A 33 -23.36 -5.41 7.97
C LEU A 33 -22.42 -5.19 6.78
N ALA A 34 -22.67 -5.82 5.64
CA ALA A 34 -21.86 -5.67 4.44
C ALA A 34 -21.90 -4.25 3.88
N ALA A 35 -23.08 -3.59 3.89
CA ALA A 35 -23.23 -2.22 3.40
C ALA A 35 -22.33 -1.21 4.13
N VAL A 36 -22.09 -1.41 5.43
CA VAL A 36 -21.20 -0.56 6.24
C VAL A 36 -19.76 -1.07 6.22
N ALA A 37 -19.56 -2.38 6.27
CA ALA A 37 -18.22 -2.98 6.36
C ALA A 37 -17.40 -2.80 5.08
N VAL A 38 -18.02 -2.90 3.89
CA VAL A 38 -17.31 -2.79 2.60
C VAL A 38 -16.63 -1.43 2.41
N PRO A 39 -17.31 -0.26 2.52
CA PRO A 39 -16.63 1.03 2.32
C PRO A 39 -15.55 1.28 3.37
N LEU A 40 -15.74 0.85 4.63
CA LEU A 40 -14.73 0.97 5.68
C LEU A 40 -13.48 0.13 5.35
N TYR A 41 -13.67 -1.13 4.94
CA TYR A 41 -12.57 -2.01 4.57
C TYR A 41 -11.77 -1.48 3.38
N LEU A 42 -12.44 -0.94 2.36
CA LEU A 42 -11.78 -0.32 1.21
C LEU A 42 -10.94 0.91 1.61
N GLY A 43 -11.42 1.72 2.57
CA GLY A 43 -10.64 2.82 3.15
C GLY A 43 -9.37 2.33 3.85
N TYR A 44 -9.50 1.36 4.77
CA TYR A 44 -8.36 0.81 5.50
C TYR A 44 -7.29 0.22 4.60
N THR A 45 -7.69 -0.52 3.55
CA THR A 45 -6.72 -1.09 2.61
C THR A 45 -6.02 0.00 1.78
N LYS A 46 -6.71 1.09 1.41
CA LYS A 46 -6.08 2.23 0.73
C LYS A 46 -5.06 2.94 1.63
N ASP A 47 -5.39 3.15 2.90
CA ASP A 47 -4.50 3.81 3.86
C ASP A 47 -3.28 2.95 4.17
N ALA A 48 -3.45 1.63 4.31
CA ALA A 48 -2.35 0.68 4.47
C ALA A 48 -1.36 0.75 3.29
N LYS A 49 -1.87 0.76 2.06
CA LYS A 49 -1.03 0.91 0.84
C LYS A 49 -0.31 2.27 0.82
N SER A 50 -1.01 3.36 1.15
CA SER A 50 -0.37 4.68 1.25
C SER A 50 0.78 4.69 2.28
N ALA A 51 0.57 4.03 3.42
CA ALA A 51 1.59 3.87 4.46
C ALA A 51 2.80 3.04 3.98
N GLU A 52 2.59 1.96 3.22
CA GLU A 52 3.68 1.17 2.60
C GLU A 52 4.55 2.04 1.68
N GLY A 53 3.94 2.80 0.78
CA GLY A 53 4.66 3.71 -0.11
C GLY A 53 5.45 4.78 0.65
N LYS A 54 4.84 5.36 1.70
CA LYS A 54 5.50 6.35 2.58
C LYS A 54 6.68 5.72 3.33
N ALA A 55 6.54 4.49 3.82
CA ALA A 55 7.59 3.76 4.52
C ALA A 55 8.78 3.45 3.60
N LEU A 56 8.51 3.05 2.35
CA LEU A 56 9.57 2.84 1.34
C LEU A 56 10.29 4.14 1.01
N ALA A 57 9.55 5.24 0.84
CA ALA A 57 10.14 6.56 0.60
C ALA A 57 11.01 7.03 1.78
N GLY A 58 10.57 6.79 3.03
CA GLY A 58 11.34 7.12 4.24
C GLY A 58 12.61 6.27 4.38
N SER A 59 12.52 4.99 4.02
CA SER A 59 13.69 4.09 3.97
C SER A 59 14.71 4.56 2.93
N ALA A 60 14.24 4.98 1.74
CA ALA A 60 15.08 5.58 0.71
C ALA A 60 15.75 6.88 1.18
N MET A 61 15.01 7.77 1.85
CA MET A 61 15.57 9.00 2.41
C MET A 61 16.67 8.73 3.42
N THR A 62 16.43 7.80 4.35
CA THR A 62 17.42 7.41 5.38
C THR A 62 18.67 6.81 4.75
N ALA A 63 18.50 5.93 3.75
CA ALA A 63 19.62 5.32 3.04
C ALA A 63 20.44 6.36 2.23
N LEU A 64 19.76 7.33 1.60
CA LEU A 64 20.41 8.44 0.90
C LEU A 64 21.18 9.33 1.85
N GLN A 65 20.61 9.66 3.02
CA GLN A 65 21.30 10.45 4.05
C GLN A 65 22.60 9.77 4.49
N GLY A 66 22.57 8.46 4.79
CA GLY A 66 23.79 7.73 5.12
C GLY A 66 24.80 7.68 3.96
N CYS A 67 24.32 7.59 2.72
CA CYS A 67 25.19 7.63 1.54
C CYS A 67 25.89 8.99 1.39
N VAL A 68 25.15 10.11 1.47
CA VAL A 68 25.75 11.44 1.30
C VAL A 68 26.66 11.82 2.47
N GLN A 69 26.37 11.34 3.68
CA GLN A 69 27.28 11.46 4.83
C GLN A 69 28.63 10.78 4.57
N SER A 70 28.63 9.67 3.83
CA SER A 70 29.86 8.96 3.46
C SER A 70 30.62 9.65 2.32
N LYS A 71 29.92 10.36 1.42
CA LYS A 71 30.53 11.09 0.29
C LYS A 71 31.02 12.49 0.64
N GLY A 72 30.46 13.12 1.68
CA GLY A 72 30.83 14.47 2.11
C GLY A 72 30.25 15.59 1.25
N ALA A 73 30.73 16.82 1.46
CA ALA A 73 30.23 18.01 0.75
C ALA A 73 30.49 17.92 -0.76
N GLY A 74 29.49 18.29 -1.57
CA GLY A 74 29.52 18.10 -3.02
C GLY A 74 29.16 16.68 -3.49
N GLY A 75 28.97 15.76 -2.54
CA GLY A 75 28.55 14.39 -2.82
C GLY A 75 27.10 14.32 -3.33
N THR A 76 26.89 13.51 -4.35
CA THR A 76 25.55 13.11 -4.83
C THR A 76 25.37 11.61 -4.65
N CYS A 77 24.24 11.22 -4.11
CA CYS A 77 23.77 9.84 -4.06
C CYS A 77 22.50 9.68 -4.88
N ALA A 78 22.43 8.57 -5.60
CA ALA A 78 21.31 8.19 -6.43
C ALA A 78 20.74 6.84 -5.98
N ARG A 79 19.60 6.45 -6.55
CA ARG A 79 18.94 5.17 -6.31
C ARG A 79 19.91 3.99 -6.41
N GLY A 80 20.82 4.01 -7.39
CA GLY A 80 21.82 2.95 -7.59
C GLY A 80 22.74 2.73 -6.38
N ASP A 81 23.07 3.78 -5.64
CA ASP A 81 23.91 3.69 -4.43
C ASP A 81 23.18 3.03 -3.25
N ILE A 82 21.85 3.06 -3.24
CA ILE A 82 21.03 2.62 -2.10
C ILE A 82 20.14 1.41 -2.40
N ALA A 83 20.01 1.00 -3.66
CA ALA A 83 19.02 0.02 -4.11
C ALA A 83 19.04 -1.28 -3.28
N GLY A 84 20.22 -1.84 -3.03
CA GLY A 84 20.39 -3.05 -2.21
C GLY A 84 20.01 -2.86 -0.73
N ARG A 85 20.15 -1.65 -0.18
CA ARG A 85 19.78 -1.34 1.22
C ARG A 85 18.28 -1.24 1.42
N ILE A 86 17.55 -0.81 0.40
CA ILE A 86 16.09 -0.62 0.45
C ILE A 86 15.31 -1.76 -0.22
N GLY A 87 15.99 -2.82 -0.65
CA GLY A 87 15.34 -4.00 -1.23
C GLY A 87 14.67 -3.75 -2.57
N VAL A 88 15.20 -2.84 -3.39
CA VAL A 88 14.71 -2.59 -4.76
C VAL A 88 15.77 -2.97 -5.79
N SER A 89 15.32 -3.31 -6.98
CA SER A 89 16.22 -3.55 -8.11
C SER A 89 16.94 -2.24 -8.50
N SER A 90 18.24 -2.31 -8.78
CA SER A 90 19.00 -1.12 -9.19
C SER A 90 18.59 -0.61 -10.58
N GLY A 91 18.24 -1.53 -11.49
CA GLY A 91 17.84 -1.21 -12.86
C GLY A 91 16.44 -0.62 -12.97
N THR A 92 15.44 -1.31 -12.39
CA THR A 92 14.03 -0.93 -12.55
C THR A 92 13.49 -0.15 -11.35
N GLY A 93 14.09 -0.29 -10.17
CA GLY A 93 13.63 0.37 -8.93
C GLY A 93 12.46 -0.33 -8.25
N PHE A 94 11.98 -1.45 -8.80
CA PHE A 94 10.90 -2.23 -8.20
C PHE A 94 11.40 -3.04 -7.01
N THR A 95 10.53 -3.13 -6.02
CA THR A 95 10.55 -4.13 -4.94
C THR A 95 10.49 -5.55 -5.50
N GLY A 96 10.96 -6.53 -4.73
CA GLY A 96 11.04 -7.94 -5.19
C GLY A 96 9.69 -8.59 -5.49
N ASP A 97 8.59 -8.05 -4.95
CA ASP A 97 7.22 -8.46 -5.22
C ASP A 97 6.54 -7.60 -6.31
N ASN A 98 7.29 -6.70 -6.95
CA ASN A 98 6.84 -5.79 -7.99
C ASN A 98 5.67 -4.87 -7.58
N ARG A 99 5.39 -4.71 -6.28
CA ARG A 99 4.27 -3.88 -5.82
C ARG A 99 4.59 -2.40 -5.89
N TRP A 100 5.78 -2.04 -5.42
CA TRP A 100 6.25 -0.66 -5.33
C TRP A 100 7.52 -0.45 -6.12
N ALA A 101 7.72 0.76 -6.66
CA ALA A 101 8.95 1.17 -7.28
C ALA A 101 9.45 2.51 -6.72
N VAL A 102 10.75 2.58 -6.47
CA VAL A 102 11.46 3.84 -6.32
C VAL A 102 11.90 4.28 -7.72
N GLY A 103 11.25 5.30 -8.28
CA GLY A 103 11.59 5.85 -9.59
C GLY A 103 12.90 6.61 -9.55
N THR A 104 12.78 7.89 -9.21
CA THR A 104 13.93 8.76 -8.94
C THR A 104 14.22 8.73 -7.46
N ALA A 105 15.49 8.61 -7.08
CA ALA A 105 15.92 8.87 -5.71
C ALA A 105 17.28 9.55 -5.81
N THR A 106 17.33 10.85 -5.55
CA THR A 106 18.57 11.62 -5.57
C THR A 106 18.64 12.49 -4.33
N LEU A 107 19.85 12.59 -3.78
CA LEU A 107 20.17 13.51 -2.69
C LEU A 107 21.58 14.04 -2.94
N THR A 108 21.70 15.36 -2.93
CA THR A 108 22.95 16.08 -3.11
C THR A 108 23.20 16.97 -1.90
N VAL A 109 24.47 17.03 -1.49
CA VAL A 109 24.96 17.96 -0.47
C VAL A 109 25.70 19.10 -1.14
N THR A 110 25.29 20.33 -0.90
CA THR A 110 25.97 21.50 -1.46
C THR A 110 27.32 21.75 -0.78
N THR A 111 28.23 22.41 -1.51
CA THR A 111 29.55 22.83 -0.99
C THR A 111 29.53 24.22 -0.34
N ALA A 112 28.35 24.70 0.08
CA ALA A 112 28.23 25.97 0.76
C ALA A 112 28.86 25.93 2.17
N THR A 113 29.14 27.10 2.74
CA THR A 113 29.66 27.26 4.12
C THR A 113 28.79 26.55 5.17
N VAL A 114 27.49 26.47 4.93
CA VAL A 114 26.57 25.54 5.62
C VAL A 114 26.07 24.54 4.58
N PRO A 115 26.45 23.25 4.67
CA PRO A 115 26.01 22.26 3.70
C PRO A 115 24.49 22.07 3.78
N THR A 116 23.82 22.12 2.63
CA THR A 116 22.37 21.91 2.52
C THR A 116 22.07 20.67 1.70
N PHE A 117 20.96 20.01 2.05
CA PHE A 117 20.44 18.86 1.33
C PHE A 117 19.42 19.32 0.29
N SER A 118 19.53 18.78 -0.92
CA SER A 118 18.53 18.96 -1.98
C SER A 118 18.42 17.71 -2.83
N GLY A 119 17.24 17.43 -3.35
CA GLY A 119 16.98 16.24 -4.16
C GLY A 119 15.51 15.92 -4.27
N THR A 120 15.22 14.76 -4.86
CA THR A 120 13.86 14.26 -5.02
C THR A 120 13.83 12.74 -4.89
N ILE A 121 12.85 12.22 -4.16
CA ILE A 121 12.58 10.79 -4.07
C ILE A 121 11.14 10.54 -4.51
N ASN A 122 10.97 9.70 -5.52
CA ASN A 122 9.69 9.34 -6.10
C ASN A 122 9.43 7.86 -5.85
N VAL A 123 8.30 7.56 -5.23
CA VAL A 123 7.82 6.20 -5.01
C VAL A 123 6.45 6.08 -5.65
N PHE A 124 6.23 5.05 -6.44
CA PHE A 124 4.93 4.79 -7.05
C PHE A 124 4.59 3.31 -7.00
N GLY A 125 3.30 3.03 -6.92
CA GLY A 125 2.76 1.68 -7.01
C GLY A 125 2.84 1.13 -8.44
N SER A 126 2.72 -0.19 -8.60
CA SER A 126 2.60 -0.81 -9.93
C SER A 126 1.13 -0.93 -10.37
N THR A 127 0.85 -0.79 -11.67
CA THR A 127 -0.46 -1.13 -12.27
C THR A 127 -0.78 -2.63 -12.22
N THR A 128 0.24 -3.47 -12.12
CA THR A 128 0.11 -4.93 -12.02
C THR A 128 -0.09 -5.42 -10.59
N ALA A 129 -0.10 -4.51 -9.61
CA ALA A 129 -0.33 -4.80 -8.21
C ALA A 129 -1.48 -3.95 -7.66
N ASP A 130 -2.13 -4.42 -6.60
CA ASP A 130 -3.22 -3.69 -5.92
C ASP A 130 -2.70 -2.47 -5.14
N THR A 131 -2.09 -1.49 -5.78
CA THR A 131 -1.53 -0.29 -5.14
C THR A 131 -2.37 0.97 -5.33
N ASN A 132 -3.57 0.85 -5.91
CA ASN A 132 -4.56 1.92 -6.07
C ASN A 132 -4.01 3.19 -6.75
N LEU A 133 -3.08 3.06 -7.70
CA LEU A 133 -2.47 4.19 -8.42
C LEU A 133 -1.89 5.27 -7.48
N ILE A 134 -1.21 4.83 -6.41
CA ILE A 134 -0.56 5.75 -5.46
C ILE A 134 0.83 6.12 -5.97
N ALA A 135 1.12 7.42 -5.99
CA ALA A 135 2.47 7.93 -6.19
C ALA A 135 2.77 9.02 -5.16
N ILE A 136 4.00 9.02 -4.65
CA ILE A 136 4.53 9.86 -3.58
C ILE A 136 5.82 10.50 -4.08
N SER A 137 6.01 11.79 -3.82
CA SER A 137 7.27 12.48 -3.97
C SER A 137 7.70 13.17 -2.67
N MET A 138 8.97 13.02 -2.33
CA MET A 138 9.65 13.70 -1.24
C MET A 138 10.67 14.68 -1.83
N PHE A 139 10.62 15.91 -1.36
CA PHE A 139 11.56 16.97 -1.71
C PHE A 139 12.31 17.42 -0.44
N PRO A 140 13.50 16.88 -0.18
CA PRO A 140 14.39 17.43 0.83
C PRO A 140 14.80 18.87 0.49
N THR A 141 14.68 19.75 1.48
CA THR A 141 15.11 21.15 1.44
C THR A 141 16.10 21.41 2.57
N SER A 142 16.69 22.61 2.60
CA SER A 142 17.57 23.04 3.68
C SER A 142 16.87 23.13 5.06
N THR A 143 15.54 23.20 5.08
CA THR A 143 14.74 23.39 6.30
C THR A 143 13.89 22.18 6.69
N GLY A 144 13.83 21.14 5.86
CA GLY A 144 13.02 19.95 6.13
C GLY A 144 12.77 19.09 4.90
N VAL A 145 11.66 18.35 4.92
CA VAL A 145 11.22 17.51 3.81
C VAL A 145 9.78 17.86 3.47
N ILE A 146 9.51 18.10 2.19
CA ILE A 146 8.15 18.33 1.68
C ILE A 146 7.64 17.03 1.06
N LEU A 147 6.47 16.58 1.49
CA LEU A 147 5.79 15.40 0.99
C LEU A 147 4.62 15.78 0.09
N ARG A 148 4.49 15.13 -1.06
CA ARG A 148 3.38 15.26 -2.01
C ARG A 148 2.95 13.89 -2.52
N CYS A 149 1.67 13.71 -2.82
CA CYS A 149 1.17 12.47 -3.40
C CYS A 149 -0.04 12.67 -4.26
N THR A 150 -0.32 11.64 -5.04
CA THR A 150 -1.57 11.44 -5.77
C THR A 150 -2.04 9.99 -5.53
N THR A 151 -3.35 9.79 -5.54
CA THR A 151 -3.97 8.45 -5.40
C THR A 151 -4.78 8.04 -6.64
N THR A 152 -4.60 8.77 -7.73
CA THR A 152 -5.34 8.60 -8.99
C THR A 152 -4.40 8.43 -10.17
N SER A 153 -3.09 8.53 -9.95
CA SER A 153 -2.07 8.47 -10.98
C SER A 153 -0.78 7.85 -10.45
N LEU A 154 -0.12 7.06 -11.29
CA LEU A 154 1.23 6.58 -11.00
C LEU A 154 2.32 7.59 -11.32
N THR A 155 1.97 8.73 -11.92
CA THR A 155 2.93 9.81 -12.18
C THR A 155 3.25 10.52 -10.86
N PRO A 156 4.50 10.43 -10.35
CA PRO A 156 4.87 11.12 -9.12
C PRO A 156 4.71 12.63 -9.29
N PRO A 157 4.27 13.37 -8.26
CA PRO A 157 4.18 14.83 -8.34
C PRO A 157 5.55 15.45 -8.62
N GLY A 158 5.63 16.28 -9.66
CA GLY A 158 6.88 16.87 -10.15
C GLY A 158 7.32 18.16 -9.46
N SER A 159 6.49 18.71 -8.56
CA SER A 159 6.77 19.96 -7.85
C SER A 159 6.41 19.86 -6.38
N THR A 160 6.91 20.81 -5.59
CA THR A 160 6.55 20.99 -4.17
C THR A 160 5.14 21.59 -4.00
N THR A 161 4.49 21.98 -5.09
CA THR A 161 3.13 22.54 -5.14
C THR A 161 2.16 21.46 -5.62
N GLY A 162 1.31 20.96 -4.73
CA GLY A 162 0.40 19.86 -5.03
C GLY A 162 -0.28 19.32 -3.77
N GLU A 163 -1.11 18.28 -3.93
CA GLU A 163 -1.77 17.61 -2.81
C GLU A 163 -0.76 17.10 -1.80
N ALA A 164 -0.96 17.48 -0.54
CA ALA A 164 -0.15 17.01 0.56
C ALA A 164 -0.52 15.56 0.92
N CYS A 165 0.49 14.82 1.38
CA CYS A 165 0.30 13.57 2.09
C CYS A 165 0.33 13.78 3.61
#